data_AF-A0A645GIN1-F1
#
_entry.id   AF-A0A645GIN1-F1
#
_cell.length_a   1.000
_cell.length_b   1.000
_cell.length_c   1.000
_cell.angle_alpha   90.00
_cell.angle_beta   90.00
_cell.angle_gamma   90.00
#
_symmetry.space_group_name_H-M   'P 1'
#
loop_
_entity.id
_entity.type
_entity.pdbx_description
1 polymer ?
#
loop_
_entity_poly.entity_id
_entity_poly.type
_entity_poly.pdbx_seq_one_letter_code
_entity_poly.pdbx_strand_id
1 'polypeptide(L)'
;MLPSYNGARRQANLMPLVAMLLAREGIPVLIQGRHDFETRVSPLELLAALDIQPARDAAAAGEQLAERRLACIGVDQLLPGLDALLALRLRMGVRNSAHTMAKLLDPCHGRSVRVVAVTHPEYLERMDAFLRVDGGHSMLLRGTEGEIYANPRRCPEMKTYANGEGRIAVAGEEGGAPPLAGLPDAPSVADNAALIRAMLAGEQAIPAPILAQVATLAELARG
;
A
#
# COMPACT_ATOMS: atom_id res chain seq x y z
N MET A 1 -3.40 -3.45 -6.72
CA MET A 1 -2.70 -4.34 -5.77
C MET A 1 -1.85 -3.55 -4.79
N LEU A 2 -2.07 -3.75 -3.50
CA LEU A 2 -1.45 -2.96 -2.42
C LEU A 2 -0.68 -3.88 -1.45
N PRO A 3 0.67 -3.91 -1.48
CA PRO A 3 1.45 -4.65 -0.51
C PRO A 3 1.45 -3.98 0.89
N SER A 4 1.34 -4.77 1.97
CA SER A 4 1.43 -4.28 3.35
C SER A 4 2.26 -5.21 4.23
N TYR A 5 3.46 -4.74 4.62
CA TYR A 5 4.51 -5.58 5.23
C TYR A 5 5.30 -4.88 6.34
N ASN A 6 4.90 -3.65 6.71
CA ASN A 6 5.64 -2.83 7.67
C ASN A 6 4.81 -2.39 8.87
N GLY A 7 3.72 -1.67 8.65
CA GLY A 7 2.96 -1.08 9.75
C GLY A 7 3.40 0.31 10.19
N ALA A 8 2.60 0.92 11.06
CA ALA A 8 2.78 2.28 11.55
C ALA A 8 3.73 2.33 12.76
N ARG A 9 4.50 3.41 12.86
CA ARG A 9 5.40 3.66 14.00
C ARG A 9 5.15 5.01 14.65
N ARG A 10 4.99 6.07 13.85
CA ARG A 10 4.92 7.46 14.36
C ARG A 10 3.68 8.21 13.93
N GLN A 11 2.99 7.75 12.89
CA GLN A 11 1.83 8.45 12.34
C GLN A 11 0.76 7.46 11.90
N ALA A 12 -0.42 7.98 11.59
CA ALA A 12 -1.53 7.18 11.09
C ALA A 12 -1.18 6.41 9.81
N ASN A 13 -1.53 5.12 9.75
CA ASN A 13 -1.40 4.34 8.50
C ASN A 13 -2.62 4.59 7.61
N LEU A 14 -2.44 5.33 6.52
CA LEU A 14 -3.52 5.66 5.58
C LEU A 14 -3.62 4.68 4.39
N MET A 15 -2.89 3.57 4.40
CA MET A 15 -3.03 2.52 3.35
C MET A 15 -4.49 2.01 3.22
N PRO A 16 -5.22 1.70 4.31
CA PRO A 16 -6.61 1.27 4.17
C PRO A 16 -7.51 2.33 3.54
N LEU A 17 -7.27 3.62 3.81
CA LEU A 17 -8.00 4.71 3.19
C LEU A 17 -7.82 4.73 1.67
N VAL A 18 -6.58 4.56 1.17
CA VAL A 18 -6.31 4.44 -0.27
C VAL A 18 -7.10 3.28 -0.87
N ALA A 19 -7.08 2.11 -0.21
CA ALA A 19 -7.79 0.92 -0.67
C ALA A 19 -9.31 1.13 -0.74
N MET A 20 -9.89 1.72 0.31
CA MET A 20 -11.33 1.95 0.42
C MET A 20 -11.82 3.02 -0.57
N LEU A 21 -11.03 4.07 -0.82
CA LEU A 21 -11.37 5.09 -1.82
C LEU A 21 -11.40 4.50 -3.25
N LEU A 22 -10.40 3.69 -3.61
CA LEU A 22 -10.38 2.99 -4.89
C LEU A 22 -11.57 2.01 -5.03
N ALA A 23 -11.89 1.26 -3.96
CA ALA A 23 -13.04 0.36 -3.96
C ALA A 23 -14.37 1.12 -4.13
N ARG A 24 -14.52 2.31 -3.53
CA ARG A 24 -15.70 3.20 -3.74
C ARG A 24 -15.81 3.71 -5.17
N GLU A 25 -14.69 3.84 -5.89
CA GLU A 25 -14.67 4.12 -7.34
C GLU A 25 -14.95 2.89 -8.22
N GLY A 26 -15.28 1.75 -7.61
CA GLY A 26 -15.58 0.51 -8.30
C GLY A 26 -14.34 -0.24 -8.79
N ILE A 27 -13.13 0.14 -8.39
CA ILE A 27 -11.90 -0.56 -8.77
C ILE A 27 -11.65 -1.71 -7.79
N PRO A 28 -11.41 -2.96 -8.25
CA PRO A 28 -11.13 -4.06 -7.34
C PRO A 28 -9.72 -3.92 -6.75
N VAL A 29 -9.62 -3.95 -5.42
CA VAL A 29 -8.37 -3.78 -4.68
C VAL A 29 -8.06 -5.04 -3.89
N LEU A 30 -6.95 -5.69 -4.24
CA LEU A 30 -6.35 -6.73 -3.42
C LEU A 30 -5.23 -6.13 -2.56
N ILE A 31 -5.39 -6.18 -1.25
CA ILE A 31 -4.34 -5.95 -0.26
C ILE A 31 -3.70 -7.31 0.04
N GLN A 32 -2.37 -7.37 0.02
CA GLN A 32 -1.64 -8.59 0.35
C GLN A 32 -0.48 -8.29 1.28
N GLY A 33 -0.30 -9.12 2.31
CA GLY A 33 0.61 -8.75 3.38
C GLY A 33 0.83 -9.80 4.47
N ARG A 34 1.66 -9.41 5.43
CA ARG A 34 1.85 -10.08 6.72
C ARG A 34 2.34 -9.07 7.74
N HIS A 35 2.13 -9.37 9.01
CA HIS A 35 2.73 -8.63 10.12
C HIS A 35 2.89 -9.52 11.33
N ASP A 36 4.12 -9.67 11.82
CA ASP A 36 4.49 -10.63 12.87
C ASP A 36 5.52 -10.07 13.86
N PHE A 37 5.69 -8.74 13.91
CA PHE A 37 6.70 -8.11 14.76
C PHE A 37 6.16 -6.87 15.50
N GLU A 38 6.63 -6.67 16.74
CA GLU A 38 6.02 -5.71 17.68
C GLU A 38 6.48 -4.25 17.52
N THR A 39 7.59 -4.01 16.80
CA THR A 39 8.16 -2.63 16.67
C THR A 39 7.27 -1.63 15.93
N ARG A 40 6.13 -2.08 15.39
CA ARG A 40 5.17 -1.30 14.61
C ARG A 40 3.75 -1.82 14.84
N VAL A 41 2.79 -0.92 14.78
CA VAL A 41 1.36 -1.25 14.82
C VAL A 41 0.97 -1.95 13.52
N SER A 42 0.25 -3.07 13.67
CA SER A 42 -0.11 -3.97 12.58
C SER A 42 -1.09 -3.31 11.60
N PRO A 43 -0.81 -3.32 10.28
CA PRO A 43 -1.81 -3.00 9.27
C PRO A 43 -3.01 -3.96 9.30
N LEU A 44 -2.80 -5.23 9.67
CA LEU A 44 -3.86 -6.25 9.69
C LEU A 44 -4.84 -6.00 10.84
N GLU A 45 -4.36 -5.56 12.00
CA GLU A 45 -5.24 -5.14 13.11
C GLU A 45 -6.05 -3.90 12.74
N LEU A 46 -5.43 -2.94 12.03
CA LEU A 46 -6.13 -1.76 11.52
C LEU A 46 -7.20 -2.12 10.46
N LEU A 47 -6.89 -3.04 9.54
CA LEU A 47 -7.87 -3.54 8.58
C LEU A 47 -9.03 -4.24 9.30
N ALA A 48 -8.74 -5.08 10.30
CA ALA A 48 -9.76 -5.73 11.11
C ALA A 48 -10.65 -4.72 11.85
N ALA A 49 -10.07 -3.65 12.40
CA ALA A 49 -10.80 -2.55 13.04
C ALA A 49 -11.66 -1.73 12.06
N LEU A 50 -11.42 -1.87 10.75
CA LEU A 50 -12.19 -1.31 9.63
C LEU A 50 -13.08 -2.36 8.95
N ASP A 51 -13.33 -3.49 9.62
CA ASP A 51 -14.22 -4.57 9.15
C ASP A 51 -13.71 -5.30 7.89
N ILE A 52 -12.40 -5.26 7.65
CA ILE A 52 -11.70 -5.94 6.54
C ILE A 52 -10.86 -7.08 7.13
N GLN A 53 -11.40 -8.30 7.07
CA GLN A 53 -10.70 -9.50 7.54
C GLN A 53 -9.91 -10.16 6.39
N PRO A 54 -8.73 -10.74 6.66
CA PRO A 54 -8.02 -11.55 5.67
C PRO A 54 -8.89 -12.69 5.15
N ALA A 55 -8.93 -12.86 3.84
CA ALA A 55 -9.52 -14.01 3.18
C ALA A 55 -8.78 -15.29 3.57
N ARG A 56 -9.54 -16.37 3.76
CA ARG A 56 -9.00 -17.69 4.15
C ARG A 56 -8.12 -18.32 3.07
N ASP A 57 -8.36 -17.98 1.81
CA ASP A 57 -7.67 -18.51 0.63
C ASP A 57 -7.88 -17.57 -0.58
N ALA A 58 -7.24 -17.88 -1.70
CA ALA A 58 -7.33 -17.09 -2.93
C ALA A 58 -8.75 -17.10 -3.56
N ALA A 59 -9.52 -18.18 -3.39
CA ALA A 59 -10.88 -18.27 -3.92
C ALA A 59 -11.82 -17.31 -3.16
N ALA A 60 -11.75 -17.32 -1.84
CA ALA A 60 -12.48 -16.39 -0.97
C ALA A 60 -12.09 -14.93 -1.23
N ALA A 61 -10.80 -14.66 -1.51
CA ALA A 61 -10.38 -13.32 -1.94
C ALA A 61 -11.04 -12.92 -3.27
N GLY A 62 -11.14 -13.85 -4.22
CA GLY A 62 -11.87 -13.65 -5.47
C GLY A 62 -13.35 -13.31 -5.27
N GLU A 63 -14.04 -14.05 -4.38
CA GLU A 63 -15.43 -13.78 -3.99
C GLU A 63 -15.58 -12.37 -3.38
N GLN A 64 -14.73 -12.01 -2.42
CA GLN A 64 -14.73 -10.69 -1.80
C GLN A 64 -14.47 -9.55 -2.81
N LEU A 65 -13.56 -9.75 -3.76
CA LEU A 65 -13.30 -8.78 -4.84
C LEU A 65 -14.50 -8.62 -5.78
N ALA A 66 -15.24 -9.70 -6.05
CA ALA A 66 -16.44 -9.65 -6.87
C ALA A 66 -17.58 -8.91 -6.17
N GLU A 67 -17.79 -9.17 -4.88
CA GLU A 67 -18.90 -8.61 -4.09
C GLU A 67 -18.64 -7.18 -3.61
N ARG A 68 -17.44 -6.93 -3.07
CA ARG A 68 -17.13 -5.72 -2.29
C ARG A 68 -16.04 -4.86 -2.91
N ARG A 69 -15.43 -5.30 -4.01
CA ARG A 69 -14.29 -4.65 -4.66
C ARG A 69 -13.06 -4.51 -3.77
N LEU A 70 -13.03 -5.16 -2.62
CA LEU A 70 -11.93 -5.07 -1.66
C LEU A 70 -11.73 -6.42 -0.97
N ALA A 71 -10.49 -6.92 -1.02
CA ALA A 71 -10.08 -8.11 -0.30
C ALA A 71 -8.71 -7.88 0.33
N CYS A 72 -8.48 -8.49 1.48
CA CYS A 72 -7.16 -8.63 2.10
C CYS A 72 -6.80 -10.11 2.10
N ILE A 73 -5.55 -10.48 1.83
CA ILE A 73 -5.09 -11.87 1.91
C ILE A 73 -3.68 -11.93 2.49
N GLY A 74 -3.42 -12.96 3.29
CA GLY A 74 -2.09 -13.25 3.81
C GLY A 74 -1.14 -13.75 2.71
N VAL A 75 0.14 -13.38 2.79
CA VAL A 75 1.15 -13.89 1.84
C VAL A 75 1.37 -15.39 1.98
N ASP A 76 1.09 -15.97 3.14
CA ASP A 76 1.07 -17.42 3.39
C ASP A 76 0.04 -18.14 2.51
N GLN A 77 -1.10 -17.51 2.24
CA GLN A 77 -2.14 -18.07 1.37
C GLN A 77 -1.84 -17.90 -0.13
N LEU A 78 -0.99 -16.93 -0.50
CA LEU A 78 -0.60 -16.69 -1.90
C LEU A 78 0.69 -17.41 -2.28
N LEU A 79 1.72 -17.32 -1.44
CA LEU A 79 3.09 -17.78 -1.70
C LEU A 79 3.73 -18.29 -0.39
N PRO A 80 3.38 -19.50 0.08
CA PRO A 80 3.87 -20.05 1.34
C PRO A 80 5.41 -20.05 1.47
N GLY A 81 6.12 -20.30 0.36
CA GLY A 81 7.59 -20.27 0.35
C GLY A 81 8.17 -18.87 0.61
N LEU A 82 7.50 -17.82 0.12
CA LEU A 82 7.91 -16.44 0.39
C LEU A 82 7.60 -16.07 1.85
N ASP A 83 6.48 -16.53 2.39
CA ASP A 83 6.14 -16.36 3.80
C ASP A 83 7.22 -16.95 4.72
N ALA A 84 7.68 -18.16 4.45
CA ALA A 84 8.77 -18.78 5.21
C ALA A 84 10.06 -17.94 5.20
N LEU A 85 10.41 -17.33 4.07
CA LEU A 85 11.57 -16.44 3.97
C LEU A 85 11.38 -15.13 4.75
N LEU A 86 10.18 -14.56 4.75
CA LEU A 86 9.87 -13.35 5.52
C LEU A 86 9.93 -13.61 7.03
N ALA A 87 9.47 -14.80 7.49
CA ALA A 87 9.49 -15.20 8.90
C ALA A 87 10.90 -15.30 9.50
N LEU A 88 11.93 -15.47 8.67
CA LEU A 88 13.32 -15.47 9.13
C LEU A 88 13.71 -14.16 9.81
N ARG A 89 12.99 -13.05 9.58
CA ARG A 89 13.23 -11.78 10.26
C ARG A 89 13.27 -11.93 11.79
N LEU A 90 12.33 -12.66 12.37
CA LEU A 90 12.24 -12.78 13.84
C LEU A 90 13.44 -13.51 14.43
N ARG A 91 14.06 -14.41 13.66
CA ARG A 91 15.26 -15.15 14.06
C ARG A 91 16.55 -14.38 13.78
N MET A 92 16.61 -13.69 12.64
CA MET A 92 17.82 -13.01 12.17
C MET A 92 17.92 -11.56 12.65
N GLY A 93 16.82 -10.96 13.14
CA GLY A 93 16.75 -9.57 13.58
C GLY A 93 16.77 -8.52 12.45
N VAL A 94 16.90 -8.95 11.19
CA VAL A 94 17.04 -8.06 10.03
C VAL A 94 16.11 -8.44 8.88
N ARG A 95 15.85 -7.48 7.98
CA ARG A 95 15.17 -7.74 6.71
C ARG A 95 16.12 -8.47 5.75
N ASN A 96 15.55 -9.29 4.88
CA ASN A 96 16.22 -9.98 3.78
C ASN A 96 15.55 -9.64 2.43
N SER A 97 16.06 -10.20 1.32
CA SER A 97 15.55 -9.92 -0.03
C SER A 97 14.05 -10.18 -0.21
N ALA A 98 13.46 -11.11 0.56
CA ALA A 98 12.03 -11.39 0.50
C ALA A 98 11.17 -10.15 0.83
N HIS A 99 11.66 -9.25 1.69
CA HIS A 99 10.93 -8.02 2.05
C HIS A 99 10.81 -7.04 0.89
N THR A 100 11.74 -7.10 -0.07
CA THR A 100 11.65 -6.34 -1.32
C THR A 100 10.77 -7.09 -2.32
N MET A 101 11.01 -8.39 -2.53
CA MET A 101 10.24 -9.21 -3.49
C MET A 101 8.74 -9.23 -3.18
N ALA A 102 8.37 -9.28 -1.90
CA ALA A 102 6.99 -9.29 -1.46
C ALA A 102 6.20 -8.04 -1.88
N LYS A 103 6.88 -6.91 -2.07
CA LYS A 103 6.29 -5.67 -2.58
C LYS A 103 6.17 -5.60 -4.10
N LEU A 104 6.76 -6.57 -4.81
CA LEU A 104 6.74 -6.67 -6.28
C LEU A 104 5.73 -7.69 -6.78
N LEU A 105 5.10 -8.44 -5.86
CA LEU A 105 4.12 -9.46 -6.20
C LEU A 105 2.99 -8.91 -7.07
N ASP A 106 2.68 -9.65 -8.12
CA ASP A 106 1.58 -9.41 -9.03
C ASP A 106 1.01 -10.74 -9.56
N PRO A 107 0.17 -11.46 -8.80
CA PRO A 107 -0.51 -12.67 -9.25
C PRO A 107 -1.47 -12.43 -10.44
N CYS A 108 -1.71 -11.16 -10.82
CA CYS A 108 -2.60 -10.79 -11.91
C CYS A 108 -1.88 -9.96 -12.97
N HIS A 109 -0.59 -10.27 -13.23
CA HIS A 109 0.24 -9.53 -14.19
C HIS A 109 -0.47 -9.29 -15.53
N GLY A 110 -0.37 -8.06 -16.03
CA GLY A 110 -1.08 -7.60 -17.24
C GLY A 110 -2.57 -7.30 -17.04
N ARG A 111 -3.15 -7.59 -15.87
CA ARG A 111 -4.55 -7.30 -15.51
C ARG A 111 -4.67 -6.52 -14.19
N SER A 112 -3.56 -6.05 -13.65
CA SER A 112 -3.48 -5.42 -12.34
C SER A 112 -2.57 -4.20 -12.40
N VAL A 113 -2.86 -3.23 -11.53
CA VAL A 113 -1.95 -2.14 -11.20
C VAL A 113 -1.32 -2.44 -9.85
N ARG A 114 0.01 -2.61 -9.77
CA ARG A 114 0.72 -2.79 -8.50
C ARG A 114 1.33 -1.50 -7.97
N VAL A 115 1.28 -1.30 -6.66
CA VAL A 115 1.98 -0.19 -6.01
C VAL A 115 3.30 -0.66 -5.42
N VAL A 116 4.40 -0.12 -5.93
CA VAL A 116 5.77 -0.40 -5.47
C VAL A 116 6.21 0.76 -4.58
N ALA A 117 6.27 0.48 -3.27
CA ALA A 117 6.62 1.49 -2.27
C ALA A 117 7.99 1.24 -1.66
N VAL A 118 8.92 2.16 -1.95
CA VAL A 118 10.30 2.13 -1.44
C VAL A 118 10.53 3.16 -0.36
N THR A 119 11.57 2.97 0.47
CA THR A 119 11.89 3.89 1.57
C THR A 119 13.09 4.79 1.29
N HIS A 120 14.08 4.29 0.54
CA HIS A 120 15.32 5.00 0.25
C HIS A 120 15.48 5.33 -1.24
N PRO A 121 16.04 6.51 -1.58
CA PRO A 121 16.19 6.96 -2.97
C PRO A 121 16.94 5.98 -3.87
N GLU A 122 17.96 5.27 -3.39
CA GLU A 122 18.73 4.33 -4.20
C GLU A 122 17.91 3.13 -4.70
N TYR A 123 16.80 2.82 -4.03
CA TYR A 123 15.87 1.80 -4.52
C TYR A 123 14.94 2.33 -5.62
N LEU A 124 14.71 3.65 -5.71
CA LEU A 124 13.86 4.21 -6.77
C LEU A 124 14.45 3.94 -8.16
N GLU A 125 15.76 4.14 -8.33
CA GLU A 125 16.43 3.90 -9.61
C GLU A 125 16.38 2.42 -10.01
N ARG A 126 16.64 1.52 -9.06
CA ARG A 126 16.58 0.07 -9.29
C ARG A 126 15.16 -0.39 -9.62
N MET A 127 14.16 0.14 -8.92
CA MET A 127 12.76 -0.18 -9.20
C MET A 127 12.31 0.43 -10.53
N ASP A 128 12.74 1.63 -10.89
CA ASP A 128 12.45 2.21 -12.22
C ASP A 128 12.97 1.30 -13.34
N ALA A 129 14.23 0.87 -13.26
CA ALA A 129 14.81 -0.04 -14.24
C ALA A 129 14.05 -1.38 -14.31
N PHE A 130 13.70 -1.96 -13.15
CA PHE A 130 12.92 -3.19 -13.09
C PHE A 130 11.54 -3.05 -13.71
N LEU A 131 10.79 -1.99 -13.36
CA LEU A 131 9.42 -1.79 -13.81
C LEU A 131 9.32 -1.55 -15.33
N ARG A 132 10.35 -0.95 -15.95
CA ARG A 132 10.44 -0.81 -17.41
C ARG A 132 10.58 -2.16 -18.10
N VAL A 133 11.38 -3.07 -17.54
CA VAL A 133 11.61 -4.42 -18.09
C VAL A 133 10.42 -5.34 -17.83
N ASP A 134 9.81 -5.25 -16.65
CA ASP A 134 8.67 -6.10 -16.26
C ASP A 134 7.42 -5.80 -17.11
N GLY A 135 7.24 -4.55 -17.54
CA GLY A 135 6.18 -4.17 -18.48
C GLY A 135 4.76 -4.09 -17.89
N GLY A 136 4.54 -4.56 -16.66
CA GLY A 136 3.24 -4.50 -15.99
C GLY A 136 2.83 -3.07 -15.58
N HIS A 137 1.53 -2.88 -15.37
CA HIS A 137 1.02 -1.59 -14.89
C HIS A 137 1.41 -1.39 -13.43
N SER A 138 2.05 -0.27 -13.11
CA SER A 138 2.50 -0.02 -11.74
C SER A 138 2.64 1.44 -11.39
N MET A 139 2.57 1.73 -10.10
CA MET A 139 2.96 3.00 -9.53
C MET A 139 4.20 2.81 -8.65
N LEU A 140 5.23 3.62 -8.85
CA LEU A 140 6.40 3.72 -7.99
C LEU A 140 6.34 5.03 -7.21
N LEU A 141 6.52 4.93 -5.88
CA LEU A 141 6.64 6.10 -5.01
C LEU A 141 7.54 5.81 -3.81
N ARG A 142 8.03 6.88 -3.19
CA ARG A 142 8.56 6.80 -1.84
C ARG A 142 7.39 6.69 -0.85
N GLY A 143 7.17 5.48 -0.36
CA GLY A 143 6.07 5.17 0.55
C GLY A 143 6.28 5.70 1.96
N THR A 144 5.20 5.76 2.73
CA THR A 144 5.22 6.34 4.08
C THR A 144 5.39 5.25 5.12
N GLU A 145 6.44 5.38 5.94
CA GLU A 145 6.85 4.36 6.91
C GLU A 145 7.02 2.95 6.30
N GLY A 146 7.25 2.85 4.99
CA GLY A 146 7.38 1.59 4.26
C GLY A 146 6.07 1.00 3.76
N GLU A 147 4.93 1.61 4.07
CA GLU A 147 3.62 1.30 3.48
C GLU A 147 3.38 2.09 2.19
N ILE A 148 2.35 1.71 1.44
CA ILE A 148 2.15 2.17 0.06
C ILE A 148 1.61 3.57 -0.09
N TYR A 149 1.13 4.18 0.99
CA TYR A 149 0.41 5.45 0.89
C TYR A 149 1.38 6.62 0.74
N ALA A 150 1.00 7.58 -0.09
CA ALA A 150 1.71 8.83 -0.27
C ALA A 150 1.80 9.60 1.05
N ASN A 151 2.93 10.23 1.31
CA ASN A 151 3.10 10.95 2.57
C ASN A 151 2.12 12.14 2.63
N PRO A 152 1.21 12.16 3.61
CA PRO A 152 0.15 13.16 3.67
C PRO A 152 0.67 14.58 3.97
N ARG A 153 1.90 14.69 4.50
CA ARG A 153 2.54 15.97 4.87
C ARG A 153 3.44 16.54 3.78
N ARG A 154 3.87 15.69 2.84
CA ARG A 154 4.69 16.10 1.69
C ARG A 154 4.48 15.13 0.55
N CYS A 155 3.91 15.60 -0.54
CA CYS A 155 3.62 14.77 -1.69
C CYS A 155 4.93 14.16 -2.24
N PRO A 156 5.09 12.82 -2.27
CA PRO A 156 6.21 12.20 -2.97
C PRO A 156 5.98 12.27 -4.47
N GLU A 157 7.06 12.22 -5.24
CA GLU A 157 6.94 11.93 -6.67
C GLU A 157 6.27 10.56 -6.86
N MET A 158 5.28 10.50 -7.76
CA MET A 158 4.60 9.27 -8.14
C MET A 158 4.83 9.03 -9.62
N LYS A 159 5.57 7.98 -9.94
CA LYS A 159 5.77 7.51 -11.31
C LYS A 159 4.78 6.41 -11.62
N THR A 160 4.23 6.42 -12.83
CA THR A 160 3.39 5.35 -13.35
C THR A 160 4.09 4.67 -14.51
N TYR A 161 3.92 3.36 -14.62
CA TYR A 161 4.43 2.54 -15.71
C TYR A 161 3.29 1.78 -16.36
N ALA A 162 3.29 1.73 -17.69
CA ALA A 162 2.42 0.88 -18.49
C ALA A 162 3.20 0.40 -19.71
N ASN A 163 3.16 -0.90 -20.01
CA ASN A 163 3.89 -1.50 -21.14
C ASN A 163 5.39 -1.14 -21.19
N GLY A 164 6.01 -0.99 -20.02
CA GLY A 164 7.43 -0.62 -19.88
C GLY A 164 7.72 0.87 -20.00
N GLU A 165 6.73 1.70 -20.29
CA GLU A 165 6.88 3.16 -20.38
C GLU A 165 6.58 3.83 -19.04
N GLY A 166 7.60 4.45 -18.44
CA GLY A 166 7.49 5.19 -17.17
C GLY A 166 7.35 6.70 -17.37
N ARG A 167 6.37 7.32 -16.69
CA ARG A 167 6.19 8.79 -16.62
C ARG A 167 6.01 9.27 -15.19
N ILE A 168 6.36 10.52 -14.91
CA ILE A 168 5.98 11.19 -13.65
C ILE A 168 4.53 11.63 -13.77
N ALA A 169 3.64 11.04 -12.97
CA ALA A 169 2.22 11.38 -12.94
C ALA A 169 1.90 12.48 -11.92
N VAL A 170 2.63 12.48 -10.79
CA VAL A 170 2.54 13.51 -9.76
C VAL A 170 3.96 13.97 -9.43
N ALA A 171 4.20 15.28 -9.57
CA ALA A 171 5.47 15.89 -9.17
C ALA A 171 5.63 15.84 -7.65
N GLY A 172 6.84 15.51 -7.19
CA GLY A 172 7.15 15.52 -5.77
C GLY A 172 7.34 16.94 -5.24
N GLU A 173 6.94 17.15 -3.99
CA GLU A 173 7.23 18.38 -3.25
C GLU A 173 8.64 18.33 -2.66
N GLU A 174 9.32 19.47 -2.71
CA GLU A 174 10.61 19.67 -2.04
C GLU A 174 10.45 20.05 -0.57
N GLY A 175 11.52 19.89 0.23
CA GLY A 175 11.56 20.37 1.61
C GLY A 175 11.13 19.36 2.68
N GLY A 176 10.76 19.90 3.86
CA GLY A 176 10.39 19.13 5.06
C GLY A 176 8.98 18.52 4.99
N ALA A 177 8.62 17.71 5.98
CA ALA A 177 7.27 17.15 6.14
C ALA A 177 6.71 17.63 7.50
N PRO A 178 6.29 18.91 7.61
CA PRO A 178 5.81 19.48 8.88
C PRO A 178 4.52 18.78 9.34
N PRO A 179 4.16 18.88 10.63
CA PRO A 179 2.88 18.36 11.12
C PRO A 179 1.70 18.88 10.29
N LEU A 180 0.73 18.01 10.03
CA LEU A 180 -0.49 18.35 9.29
C LEU A 180 -1.66 18.45 10.27
N ALA A 181 -2.39 19.56 10.22
CA ALA A 181 -3.57 19.77 11.07
C ALA A 181 -4.60 18.64 10.85
N GLY A 182 -5.13 18.08 11.95
CA GLY A 182 -6.06 16.95 11.91
C GLY A 182 -5.41 15.58 11.73
N LEU A 183 -4.11 15.48 11.47
CA LEU A 183 -3.42 14.19 11.33
C LEU A 183 -2.48 13.93 12.52
N PRO A 184 -2.90 13.12 13.52
CA PRO A 184 -2.12 12.89 14.73
C PRO A 184 -0.83 12.11 14.46
N ASP A 185 0.22 12.44 15.22
CA ASP A 185 1.47 11.66 15.33
C ASP A 185 1.29 10.47 16.27
N ALA A 186 0.29 9.62 15.99
CA ALA A 186 0.01 8.43 16.77
C ALA A 186 -0.32 7.25 15.84
N PRO A 187 0.26 6.06 16.06
CA PRO A 187 -0.01 4.89 15.25
C PRO A 187 -1.18 4.03 15.77
N SER A 188 -1.95 4.50 16.77
CA SER A 188 -3.03 3.76 17.44
C SER A 188 -4.06 3.18 16.44
N VAL A 189 -4.39 1.89 16.60
CA VAL A 189 -5.37 1.20 15.73
C VAL A 189 -6.74 1.88 15.81
N ALA A 190 -7.24 2.13 17.04
CA ALA A 190 -8.56 2.71 17.25
C ALA A 190 -8.65 4.13 16.68
N ASP A 191 -7.65 4.97 16.95
CA ASP A 191 -7.64 6.36 16.49
C ASP A 191 -7.51 6.42 14.96
N ASN A 192 -6.66 5.57 14.36
CA ASN A 192 -6.54 5.49 12.91
C ASN A 192 -7.83 5.00 12.25
N ALA A 193 -8.51 4.01 12.83
CA ALA A 193 -9.79 3.52 12.30
C ALA A 193 -10.87 4.61 12.38
N ALA A 194 -10.96 5.34 13.48
CA ALA A 194 -11.88 6.46 13.64
C ALA A 194 -11.57 7.59 12.64
N LEU A 195 -10.29 7.94 12.49
CA LEU A 195 -9.81 8.93 11.54
C LEU A 195 -10.19 8.58 10.09
N ILE A 196 -9.95 7.34 9.68
CA ILE A 196 -10.26 6.86 8.33
C ILE A 196 -11.78 6.87 8.09
N ARG A 197 -12.59 6.47 9.09
CA ARG A 197 -14.05 6.57 9.00
C ARG A 197 -14.53 8.02 8.86
N ALA A 198 -14.00 8.95 9.65
CA ALA A 198 -14.34 10.38 9.56
C ALA A 198 -13.97 10.97 8.20
N MET A 199 -12.81 10.59 7.64
CA MET A 199 -12.39 10.98 6.29
C MET A 199 -13.34 10.44 5.21
N LEU A 200 -13.76 9.18 5.32
CA LEU A 200 -14.70 8.57 4.37
C LEU A 200 -16.12 9.16 4.49
N ALA A 201 -16.51 9.61 5.67
CA ALA A 201 -17.78 10.30 5.94
C ALA A 201 -17.77 11.78 5.51
N GLY A 202 -16.60 12.35 5.17
CA GLY A 202 -16.44 13.76 4.83
C GLY A 202 -16.39 14.71 6.03
N GLU A 203 -16.34 14.18 7.25
CA GLU A 203 -16.20 14.93 8.50
C GLU A 203 -14.78 15.47 8.68
N GLN A 204 -13.81 14.81 8.06
CA GLN A 204 -12.42 15.24 8.01
C GLN A 204 -11.90 15.26 6.58
N ALA A 205 -11.11 16.29 6.25
CA ALA A 205 -10.48 16.39 4.94
C ALA A 205 -9.47 15.26 4.69
N ILE A 206 -9.55 14.64 3.51
CA ILE A 206 -8.55 13.69 3.04
C ILE A 206 -7.31 14.48 2.56
N PRO A 207 -6.08 14.13 2.98
CA PRO A 207 -4.88 14.82 2.54
C PRO A 207 -4.71 14.81 1.01
N ALA A 208 -4.34 15.94 0.42
CA ALA A 208 -4.19 16.08 -1.03
C ALA A 208 -3.26 15.03 -1.67
N PRO A 209 -2.10 14.64 -1.07
CA PRO A 209 -1.27 13.57 -1.62
C PRO A 209 -1.97 12.21 -1.71
N ILE A 210 -2.89 11.91 -0.79
CA ILE A 210 -3.69 10.67 -0.82
C ILE A 210 -4.70 10.72 -1.97
N LEU A 211 -5.38 11.85 -2.15
CA LEU A 211 -6.30 12.05 -3.26
C LEU A 211 -5.59 11.95 -4.62
N ALA A 212 -4.42 12.57 -4.75
CA ALA A 212 -3.59 12.48 -5.96
C ALA A 212 -3.20 11.02 -6.26
N GLN A 213 -2.76 10.28 -5.24
CA GLN A 213 -2.44 8.87 -5.37
C GLN A 213 -3.65 8.04 -5.86
N VAL A 214 -4.81 8.21 -5.23
CA VAL A 214 -6.04 7.49 -5.62
C VAL A 214 -6.43 7.82 -7.05
N ALA A 215 -6.46 9.10 -7.42
CA ALA A 215 -6.82 9.54 -8.76
C ALA A 215 -5.88 8.94 -9.83
N THR A 216 -4.57 8.97 -9.60
CA THR A 216 -3.58 8.40 -10.53
C THR A 216 -3.70 6.87 -10.63
N LEU A 217 -3.93 6.17 -9.51
CA LEU A 217 -4.17 4.73 -9.53
C LEU A 217 -5.46 4.38 -10.27
N ALA A 218 -6.51 5.20 -10.11
CA ALA A 218 -7.78 5.00 -10.77
C ALA A 218 -7.70 5.22 -12.28
N GLU A 219 -6.97 6.24 -12.73
CA GLU A 219 -6.66 6.46 -14.15
C GLU A 219 -5.91 5.25 -14.73
N LEU A 220 -4.83 4.81 -14.06
CA LEU A 220 -4.00 3.70 -14.53
C LEU A 220 -4.72 2.34 -14.53
N ALA A 221 -5.73 2.16 -13.69
CA ALA A 221 -6.53 0.93 -13.65
C ALA A 221 -7.64 0.89 -14.71
N ARG A 222 -7.99 2.03 -15.32
CA ARG A 222 -9.03 2.16 -16.35
C ARG A 222 -8.46 2.17 -17.77
N GLY A 223 -7.18 2.55 -17.94
CA GLY A 223 -6.44 2.50 -19.21
C GLY A 223 -5.83 1.13 -19.45
#